data_AF-A0A0M0BZS6-F1
#
_entry.id   AF-A0A0M0BZS6-F1
#
_cell.length_a   1.000
_cell.length_b   1.000
_cell.length_c   1.000
_cell.angle_alpha   90.00
_cell.angle_beta   90.00
_cell.angle_gamma   90.00
#
_symmetry.space_group_name_H-M   'P 1'
#
loop_
_entity.id
_entity.type
_entity.pdbx_description
1 polymer ?
#
loop_
_entity_poly.entity_id
_entity_poly.type
_entity_poly.pdbx_seq_one_letter_code
_entity_poly.pdbx_strand_id
1 'polypeptide(L)'
;MLGVTKTDRIMWFSMWFLASVASFGIAFFPMFFLMIKRRNKHFQKHLEIEKKRKYIENHGIIESSTSDPIPERNAKLWTISIFLIFPVFIIIYILTKDLIIHEKHEEKLYSKILPEKKYHTQKVSLKKYSIITLVTLGVGVIYWLYKTMNMYNTHFILQEKMEEEINKLEEGKKHV
;
A
#
# COMPACT_ATOMS: atom_id res chain seq x y z
N MET A 1 -36.41 5.55 -30.76
CA MET A 1 -35.52 5.52 -29.58
C MET A 1 -35.38 4.08 -29.11
N LEU A 2 -34.27 3.41 -29.41
CA LEU A 2 -34.04 2.03 -28.97
C LEU A 2 -33.78 2.02 -27.46
N GLY A 3 -34.62 1.32 -26.71
CA GLY A 3 -34.53 1.24 -25.25
C GLY A 3 -33.30 0.45 -24.83
N VAL A 4 -32.37 1.10 -24.13
CA VAL A 4 -31.20 0.45 -23.53
C VAL A 4 -31.68 -0.62 -22.56
N THR A 5 -31.31 -1.88 -22.82
CA THR A 5 -31.77 -3.00 -21.99
C THR A 5 -31.03 -3.04 -20.66
N LYS A 6 -31.57 -3.76 -19.67
CA LYS A 6 -30.90 -3.97 -18.37
C LYS A 6 -29.53 -4.64 -18.55
N THR A 7 -29.41 -5.53 -19.54
CA THR A 7 -28.16 -6.22 -19.89
C THR A 7 -27.12 -5.26 -20.44
N ASP A 8 -27.50 -4.31 -21.30
CA ASP A 8 -26.57 -3.31 -21.86
C ASP A 8 -25.96 -2.43 -20.78
N ARG A 9 -26.76 -2.03 -19.78
CA ARG A 9 -26.27 -1.24 -18.63
C ARG A 9 -25.27 -2.01 -17.78
N ILE A 10 -25.54 -3.30 -17.53
CA ILE A 10 -24.62 -4.16 -16.77
C ILE A 10 -23.32 -4.37 -17.54
N MET A 11 -23.40 -4.59 -18.85
CA MET A 11 -22.24 -4.82 -19.71
C MET A 11 -21.38 -3.56 -19.82
N TRP A 12 -22.00 -2.39 -20.03
CA TRP A 12 -21.32 -1.10 -20.05
C TRP A 12 -20.62 -0.79 -18.72
N PHE A 13 -21.33 -0.95 -17.60
CA PHE A 13 -20.73 -0.79 -16.27
C PHE A 13 -19.55 -1.75 -16.05
N SER A 14 -19.71 -3.03 -16.42
CA SER A 14 -18.65 -4.04 -16.26
C SER A 14 -17.42 -3.71 -17.09
N MET A 15 -17.59 -3.21 -18.32
CA MET A 15 -16.49 -2.78 -19.17
C MET A 15 -15.71 -1.61 -18.56
N TRP A 16 -16.40 -0.56 -18.10
CA TRP A 16 -15.74 0.59 -17.46
C TRP A 16 -15.14 0.25 -16.10
N PHE A 17 -15.77 -0.65 -15.35
CA PHE A 17 -15.23 -1.16 -14.11
C PHE A 17 -13.93 -1.95 -14.34
N LEU A 18 -13.92 -2.86 -15.31
CA LEU A 18 -12.71 -3.61 -15.69
C LEU A 18 -11.60 -2.68 -16.21
N ALA A 19 -11.95 -1.68 -17.02
CA ALA A 19 -11.00 -0.68 -17.47
C ALA A 19 -10.42 0.12 -16.29
N SER A 20 -11.26 0.55 -15.35
CA SER A 20 -10.81 1.25 -14.13
C SER A 20 -9.88 0.38 -13.29
N VAL A 21 -10.23 -0.89 -13.05
CA VAL A 21 -9.41 -1.84 -12.29
C VAL A 21 -8.09 -2.13 -13.01
N ALA A 22 -8.11 -2.30 -14.33
CA ALA A 22 -6.91 -2.48 -15.13
C ALA A 22 -6.02 -1.23 -15.09
N SER A 23 -6.57 -0.04 -15.29
CA SER A 23 -5.82 1.22 -15.26
C SER A 23 -5.26 1.54 -13.87
N PHE A 24 -6.07 1.43 -12.82
CA PHE A 24 -5.61 1.65 -11.44
C PHE A 24 -4.60 0.58 -11.03
N GLY A 25 -4.87 -0.69 -11.33
CA GLY A 25 -3.98 -1.81 -11.01
C GLY A 25 -2.63 -1.69 -11.74
N ILE A 26 -2.65 -1.37 -13.03
CA ILE A 26 -1.42 -1.17 -13.83
C ILE A 26 -0.64 0.06 -13.34
N ALA A 27 -1.31 1.15 -12.97
CA ALA A 27 -0.64 2.35 -12.43
C ALA A 27 -0.12 2.14 -10.99
N PHE A 28 -0.69 1.20 -10.24
CA PHE A 28 -0.32 0.90 -8.86
C PHE A 28 1.13 0.40 -8.75
N PHE A 29 1.53 -0.57 -9.57
CA PHE A 29 2.89 -1.14 -9.53
C PHE A 29 4.02 -0.14 -9.84
N PRO A 30 4.00 0.63 -10.95
CA PRO A 30 5.04 1.61 -11.23
C PRO A 30 5.07 2.71 -10.18
N MET A 31 3.94 3.09 -9.58
CA MET A 31 3.91 4.06 -8.49
C MET A 31 4.73 3.58 -7.27
N PHE A 32 4.46 2.38 -6.74
CA PHE A 32 5.24 1.85 -5.61
C PHE A 32 6.72 1.66 -5.95
N PHE A 33 7.01 1.16 -7.16
CA PHE A 33 8.38 1.04 -7.62
C PHE A 33 9.11 2.39 -7.61
N LEU A 34 8.48 3.44 -8.14
CA LEU A 34 9.04 4.80 -8.18
C LEU A 34 9.18 5.40 -6.79
N MET A 35 8.24 5.18 -5.88
CA MET A 35 8.35 5.64 -4.50
C MET A 35 9.59 5.05 -3.82
N ILE A 36 9.77 3.73 -3.90
CA ILE A 36 10.89 3.05 -3.23
C ILE A 36 12.21 3.49 -3.87
N LYS A 37 12.25 3.58 -5.20
CA LYS A 37 13.43 4.08 -5.92
C LYS A 37 13.77 5.52 -5.53
N ARG A 38 12.79 6.42 -5.47
CA ARG A 38 12.97 7.83 -5.07
C ARG A 38 13.47 7.93 -3.63
N ARG A 39 12.88 7.15 -2.72
CA ARG A 39 13.30 7.02 -1.33
C ARG A 39 14.76 6.56 -1.23
N ASN A 40 15.16 5.52 -1.95
CA ASN A 40 16.54 5.02 -1.91
C ASN A 40 17.53 6.07 -2.42
N LYS A 41 17.25 6.70 -3.55
CA LYS A 41 18.09 7.77 -4.11
C LYS A 41 18.25 8.92 -3.12
N HIS A 42 17.17 9.29 -2.44
CA HIS A 42 17.20 10.36 -1.44
C HIS A 42 18.09 10.02 -0.25
N PHE A 43 17.98 8.80 0.30
CA PHE A 43 18.83 8.40 1.41
C PHE A 43 20.29 8.19 1.02
N GLN A 44 20.56 7.77 -0.23
CA GLN A 44 21.92 7.77 -0.76
C GLN A 44 22.52 9.18 -0.80
N LYS A 45 21.75 10.18 -1.26
CA LYS A 45 22.19 11.59 -1.24
C LYS A 45 22.46 12.08 0.19
N HIS A 46 21.61 11.73 1.15
CA HIS A 46 21.85 12.04 2.57
C HIS A 46 23.13 11.42 3.11
N LEU A 47 23.42 10.16 2.76
CA LEU A 47 24.67 9.50 3.16
C LEU A 47 25.90 10.22 2.58
N GLU A 48 25.83 10.76 1.37
CA GLU A 48 26.93 11.57 0.80
C GLU A 48 27.14 12.88 1.57
N ILE A 49 26.05 13.55 1.94
CA ILE A 49 26.10 14.76 2.77
C ILE A 49 26.67 14.43 4.16
N GLU A 50 26.24 13.33 4.76
CA GLU A 50 26.73 12.88 6.07
C GLU A 50 28.22 12.52 6.02
N LYS A 51 28.70 11.90 4.93
CA LYS A 51 30.14 11.67 4.71
C LYS A 51 30.93 12.97 4.63
N LYS A 52 30.42 13.99 3.92
CA LYS A 52 31.04 15.33 3.87
C LYS A 52 31.04 16.00 5.24
N ARG A 53 29.94 15.89 6.01
CA ARG A 53 29.87 16.38 7.39
C ARG A 53 30.92 15.69 8.26
N LYS A 54 31.00 14.35 8.25
CA LYS A 54 32.01 13.60 9.03
C LYS A 54 33.44 13.98 8.65
N TYR A 55 33.70 14.25 7.37
CA TYR A 55 35.00 14.80 6.96
C TYR A 55 35.28 16.16 7.62
N ILE A 56 34.32 17.09 7.60
CA ILE A 56 34.43 18.42 8.23
C ILE A 56 34.56 18.32 9.77
N GLU A 57 33.80 17.42 10.39
CA GLU A 57 33.79 17.14 11.82
C GLU A 57 35.13 16.56 12.31
N ASN A 58 35.71 15.62 11.56
CA ASN A 58 37.05 15.09 11.83
C ASN A 58 38.15 16.15 11.70
N HIS A 59 37.88 17.28 11.06
CA HIS A 59 38.77 18.45 11.00
C HIS A 59 38.43 19.52 12.06
N GLY A 60 37.55 19.21 13.04
CA GLY A 60 37.32 20.01 14.24
C GLY A 60 36.31 21.16 14.12
N ILE A 61 35.46 21.17 13.08
CA ILE A 61 34.64 22.34 12.73
C ILE A 61 33.20 22.27 13.31
N ILE A 62 32.66 21.08 13.61
CA ILE A 62 31.26 20.90 14.09
C ILE A 62 31.23 19.75 15.12
N GLU A 63 30.23 19.76 16.02
CA GLU A 63 29.98 18.71 17.01
C GLU A 63 29.38 17.43 16.39
N SER A 64 29.74 16.26 16.95
CA SER A 64 29.34 14.96 16.43
C SER A 64 27.87 14.63 16.68
N SER A 65 27.16 14.18 15.66
CA SER A 65 25.86 13.55 15.86
C SER A 65 25.77 12.28 15.04
N THR A 66 25.49 11.16 15.70
CA THR A 66 25.33 9.86 15.07
C THR A 66 23.92 9.72 14.49
N SER A 67 23.79 9.62 13.16
CA SER A 67 22.61 9.05 12.53
C SER A 67 22.89 7.62 12.09
N ASP A 68 21.98 6.70 12.43
CA ASP A 68 22.08 5.32 11.99
C ASP A 68 21.86 5.22 10.47
N PRO A 69 22.67 4.43 9.75
CA PRO A 69 22.52 4.25 8.32
C PRO A 69 21.20 3.55 8.02
N ILE A 70 20.33 4.19 7.25
CA ILE A 70 19.04 3.62 6.90
C ILE A 70 19.20 2.69 5.69
N PRO A 71 18.85 1.39 5.78
CA PRO A 71 19.15 0.42 4.74
C PRO A 71 18.40 0.70 3.43
N GLU A 72 19.03 0.34 2.32
CA GLU A 72 18.39 0.36 0.99
C GLU A 72 17.31 -0.73 0.88
N ARG A 73 16.20 -0.43 0.21
CA ARG A 73 15.11 -1.39 -0.02
C ARG A 73 15.13 -1.86 -1.48
N ASN A 74 15.10 -3.17 -1.74
CA ASN A 74 15.02 -3.69 -3.10
C ASN A 74 13.64 -3.37 -3.74
N ALA A 75 13.58 -2.31 -4.55
CA ALA A 75 12.33 -1.80 -5.11
C ALA A 75 11.53 -2.84 -5.90
N LYS A 76 12.21 -3.74 -6.64
CA LYS A 76 11.54 -4.80 -7.40
C LYS A 76 10.88 -5.81 -6.47
N LEU A 77 11.64 -6.30 -5.48
CA LEU A 77 11.15 -7.32 -4.55
C LEU A 77 9.97 -6.81 -3.71
N TRP A 78 10.07 -5.59 -3.20
CA TRP A 78 8.98 -4.95 -2.44
C TRP A 78 7.75 -4.62 -3.30
N THR A 79 7.93 -4.34 -4.59
CA THR A 79 6.78 -4.14 -5.49
C THR A 79 6.10 -5.47 -5.82
N ILE A 80 6.87 -6.55 -6.01
CA ILE A 80 6.34 -7.89 -6.30
C ILE A 80 5.61 -8.47 -5.08
N SER A 81 6.04 -8.17 -3.85
CA SER A 81 5.38 -8.69 -2.65
C SER A 81 3.93 -8.23 -2.49
N ILE A 82 3.50 -7.16 -3.20
CA ILE A 82 2.09 -6.73 -3.26
C ILE A 82 1.18 -7.85 -3.78
N PHE A 83 1.68 -8.74 -4.65
CA PHE A 83 0.91 -9.88 -5.15
C PHE A 83 0.56 -10.91 -4.07
N LEU A 84 1.26 -10.91 -2.92
CA LEU A 84 0.98 -11.83 -1.81
C LEU A 84 -0.35 -11.52 -1.10
N ILE A 85 -0.99 -10.39 -1.40
CA ILE A 85 -2.32 -10.07 -0.88
C ILE A 85 -3.37 -11.07 -1.42
N PHE A 86 -3.29 -11.43 -2.70
CA PHE A 86 -4.25 -12.35 -3.34
C PHE A 86 -4.33 -13.75 -2.69
N PRO A 87 -3.21 -14.48 -2.44
CA PRO A 87 -3.29 -15.79 -1.83
C PRO A 87 -3.91 -15.76 -0.43
N VAL A 88 -3.67 -14.70 0.36
CA VAL A 88 -4.31 -14.55 1.68
C VAL A 88 -5.84 -14.49 1.55
N PHE A 89 -6.36 -13.70 0.60
CA PHE A 89 -7.79 -13.64 0.34
C PHE A 89 -8.38 -14.97 -0.13
N ILE A 90 -7.65 -15.69 -0.99
CA ILE A 90 -8.07 -17.00 -1.49
C ILE A 90 -8.18 -18.01 -0.34
N ILE A 91 -7.18 -18.06 0.54
CA ILE A 91 -7.18 -18.96 1.71
C ILE A 91 -8.38 -18.67 2.61
N ILE A 92 -8.61 -17.40 2.97
CA ILE A 92 -9.75 -17.02 3.83
C ILE A 92 -11.09 -17.40 3.17
N TYR A 93 -11.21 -17.19 1.86
CA TYR A 93 -12.40 -17.57 1.11
C TYR A 93 -12.64 -19.08 1.14
N ILE A 94 -11.61 -19.90 0.91
CA ILE A 94 -11.69 -21.37 0.97
C ILE A 94 -12.07 -21.81 2.38
N LEU A 95 -11.37 -21.35 3.42
CA LEU A 95 -11.66 -21.70 4.81
C LEU A 95 -13.09 -21.36 5.21
N THR A 96 -13.58 -20.18 4.81
CA THR A 96 -14.97 -19.76 5.11
C THR A 96 -15.98 -20.62 4.34
N LYS A 97 -15.69 -20.95 3.08
CA LYS A 97 -16.56 -21.82 2.26
C LYS A 97 -16.63 -23.23 2.85
N ASP A 98 -15.50 -23.80 3.24
CA ASP A 98 -15.40 -25.13 3.82
C ASP A 98 -16.15 -25.20 5.15
N LEU A 99 -16.03 -24.17 6.00
CA LEU A 99 -16.80 -24.06 7.24
C LEU A 99 -18.32 -24.03 6.99
N ILE A 100 -18.79 -23.26 6.01
CA ILE A 100 -20.22 -23.19 5.66
C ILE A 100 -20.75 -24.55 5.16
N ILE A 101 -19.94 -25.30 4.41
CA ILE A 101 -20.31 -26.63 3.94
C ILE A 101 -20.37 -27.60 5.12
N HIS A 102 -19.39 -27.54 6.02
CA HIS A 102 -19.33 -28.35 7.23
C HIS A 102 -20.55 -28.13 8.13
N GLU A 103 -20.88 -26.87 8.46
CA GLU A 103 -22.05 -26.54 9.29
C GLU A 103 -23.36 -27.07 8.69
N LYS A 104 -23.52 -27.03 7.36
CA LYS A 104 -24.70 -27.59 6.68
C LYS A 104 -24.78 -29.12 6.82
N HIS A 105 -23.64 -29.81 6.74
CA HIS A 105 -23.59 -31.24 6.94
C HIS A 105 -23.94 -31.61 8.38
N GLU A 106 -23.41 -30.87 9.36
CA GLU A 106 -23.74 -31.05 10.78
C GLU A 106 -25.20 -30.77 11.07
N GLU A 107 -25.77 -29.68 10.57
CA GLU A 107 -27.19 -29.35 10.72
C GLU A 107 -28.08 -30.50 10.20
N LYS A 108 -27.74 -31.06 9.02
CA LYS A 108 -28.45 -32.21 8.43
C LYS A 108 -28.28 -33.50 9.22
N LEU A 109 -27.15 -33.69 9.89
CA LEU A 109 -26.87 -34.87 10.69
C LEU A 109 -27.56 -34.77 12.06
N TYR A 110 -27.38 -33.67 12.78
CA TYR A 110 -27.96 -33.47 14.10
C TYR A 110 -29.49 -33.34 14.06
N SER A 111 -30.07 -32.74 13.02
CA SER A 111 -31.54 -32.70 12.87
C SER A 111 -32.17 -34.10 12.73
N LYS A 112 -31.42 -35.10 12.28
CA LYS A 112 -31.87 -36.50 12.23
C LYS A 112 -31.75 -37.22 13.58
N ILE A 113 -30.69 -36.91 14.34
CA ILE A 113 -30.35 -37.64 15.58
C ILE A 113 -31.05 -37.00 16.79
N LEU A 114 -31.13 -35.67 16.83
CA LEU A 114 -31.60 -34.87 17.96
C LEU A 114 -32.66 -33.85 17.49
N PRO A 115 -33.83 -34.29 17.02
CA PRO A 115 -34.85 -33.41 16.43
C PRO A 115 -35.36 -32.34 17.40
N GLU A 116 -35.28 -32.58 18.71
CA GLU A 116 -35.71 -31.62 19.74
C GLU A 116 -34.68 -30.50 20.01
N LYS A 117 -33.40 -30.70 19.64
CA LYS A 117 -32.37 -29.66 19.77
C LYS A 117 -32.25 -28.87 18.46
N LYS A 118 -32.66 -27.61 18.49
CA LYS A 118 -32.41 -26.67 17.40
C LYS A 118 -30.92 -26.30 17.38
N TYR A 119 -30.18 -26.89 16.45
CA TYR A 119 -28.81 -26.46 16.15
C TYR A 119 -28.86 -25.14 15.36
N HIS A 120 -28.24 -24.09 15.89
CA HIS A 120 -28.22 -22.77 15.25
C HIS A 120 -26.92 -22.59 14.46
N THR A 121 -26.99 -22.68 13.13
CA THR A 121 -25.87 -22.40 12.23
C THR A 121 -25.63 -20.90 12.09
N GLN A 122 -24.36 -20.47 12.04
CA GLN A 122 -24.03 -19.07 11.82
C GLN A 122 -24.10 -18.74 10.34
N LYS A 123 -25.07 -17.91 9.95
CA LYS A 123 -25.24 -17.51 8.55
C LYS A 123 -24.27 -16.38 8.20
N VAL A 124 -23.02 -16.73 7.89
CA VAL A 124 -22.04 -15.78 7.35
C VAL A 124 -22.28 -15.58 5.86
N SER A 125 -22.57 -14.33 5.46
CA SER A 125 -22.70 -13.98 4.05
C SER A 125 -21.33 -13.64 3.46
N LEU A 126 -20.69 -14.63 2.83
CA LEU A 126 -19.42 -14.48 2.10
C LEU A 126 -19.40 -13.20 1.25
N LYS A 127 -20.43 -12.97 0.44
CA LYS A 127 -20.54 -11.79 -0.42
C LYS A 127 -20.49 -10.47 0.35
N LYS A 128 -21.23 -10.37 1.47
CA LYS A 128 -21.27 -9.13 2.26
C LYS A 128 -19.90 -8.82 2.87
N TYR A 129 -19.28 -9.82 3.50
CA TYR A 129 -17.98 -9.63 4.13
C TYR A 129 -16.87 -9.38 3.11
N SER A 130 -16.89 -10.04 1.95
CA SER A 130 -15.94 -9.73 0.86
C SER A 130 -16.04 -8.28 0.38
N ILE A 131 -17.27 -7.74 0.23
CA ILE A 131 -17.48 -6.34 -0.17
C ILE A 131 -16.98 -5.39 0.92
N ILE A 132 -17.36 -5.62 2.18
CA ILE A 132 -16.93 -4.77 3.30
C ILE A 132 -15.40 -4.74 3.39
N THR A 133 -14.75 -5.90 3.32
CA THR A 133 -13.29 -5.98 3.38
C THR A 133 -12.63 -5.22 2.22
N LEU A 134 -13.15 -5.38 0.99
CA LEU A 134 -12.61 -4.66 -0.18
C LEU A 134 -12.75 -3.15 -0.04
N VAL A 135 -13.91 -2.66 0.42
CA VAL A 135 -14.16 -1.22 0.61
C VAL A 135 -13.27 -0.65 1.70
N THR A 136 -13.22 -1.28 2.87
CA THR A 136 -12.44 -0.79 4.02
C THR A 136 -10.95 -0.76 3.70
N LEU A 137 -10.41 -1.83 3.10
CA LEU A 137 -9.00 -1.86 2.72
C LEU A 137 -8.70 -0.88 1.59
N GLY A 138 -9.57 -0.79 0.58
CA GLY A 138 -9.40 0.16 -0.52
C GLY A 138 -9.30 1.60 -0.04
N VAL A 139 -10.25 2.04 0.79
CA VAL A 139 -10.26 3.40 1.35
C VAL A 139 -9.04 3.65 2.22
N GLY A 140 -8.69 2.70 3.10
CA GLY A 140 -7.53 2.82 3.99
C GLY A 140 -6.22 2.95 3.22
N VAL A 141 -6.00 2.11 2.20
CA VAL A 141 -4.80 2.14 1.36
C VAL A 141 -4.71 3.44 0.56
N ILE A 142 -5.82 3.91 -0.03
CA ILE A 142 -5.84 5.17 -0.80
C ILE A 142 -5.49 6.36 0.11
N TYR A 143 -6.11 6.46 1.28
CA TYR A 143 -5.86 7.55 2.21
C TYR A 143 -4.40 7.55 2.71
N TRP A 144 -3.88 6.38 3.06
CA TRP A 144 -2.50 6.26 3.50
C TRP A 144 -1.52 6.65 2.40
N LEU A 145 -1.74 6.19 1.16
CA LEU A 145 -0.92 6.57 0.02
C LEU A 145 -0.91 8.07 -0.22
N TYR A 146 -2.09 8.70 -0.20
CA TYR A 146 -2.21 10.14 -0.28
C TYR A 146 -1.35 10.83 0.78
N LYS A 147 -1.47 10.40 2.05
CA LYS A 147 -0.73 11.01 3.16
C LYS A 147 0.78 10.84 3.01
N THR A 148 1.25 9.63 2.66
CA THR A 148 2.67 9.34 2.46
C THR A 148 3.25 10.14 1.31
N MET A 149 2.59 10.19 0.15
CA MET A 149 3.02 11.02 -0.98
C MET A 149 3.13 12.49 -0.59
N ASN A 150 2.10 13.01 0.08
CA ASN A 150 2.07 14.40 0.49
C ASN A 150 3.22 14.73 1.46
N MET A 151 3.50 13.83 2.42
CA MET A 151 4.63 13.97 3.35
C MET A 151 5.98 13.97 2.63
N TYR A 152 6.23 13.00 1.73
CA TYR A 152 7.48 12.95 0.96
C TYR A 152 7.67 14.19 0.10
N ASN A 153 6.62 14.63 -0.61
CA ASN A 153 6.70 15.83 -1.45
C ASN A 153 7.00 17.08 -0.61
N THR A 154 6.32 17.25 0.53
CA THR A 154 6.56 18.39 1.43
C THR A 154 8.00 18.35 1.97
N HIS A 155 8.48 17.19 2.40
CA HIS A 155 9.84 17.03 2.91
C HIS A 155 10.89 17.38 1.86
N PHE A 156 10.72 16.93 0.62
CA PHE A 156 11.67 17.23 -0.46
C PHE A 156 11.70 18.70 -0.83
N ILE A 157 10.56 19.39 -0.86
CA ILE A 157 10.50 20.84 -1.09
C ILE A 157 11.22 21.60 0.03
N LEU A 158 11.01 21.20 1.29
CA LEU A 158 11.70 21.81 2.42
C LEU A 158 13.21 21.59 2.35
N GLN A 159 13.64 20.37 2.01
CA GLN A 159 15.06 20.06 1.88
C GLN A 159 15.72 20.84 0.74
N GLU A 160 15.05 20.97 -0.41
CA GLU A 160 15.57 21.75 -1.53
C GLU A 160 15.82 23.21 -1.14
N LYS A 161 14.88 23.85 -0.42
CA LYS A 161 15.05 25.20 0.12
C LYS A 161 16.24 25.32 1.09
N MET A 162 16.38 24.36 2.00
CA MET A 162 17.51 24.33 2.93
C MET A 162 18.85 24.17 2.21
N GLU A 163 18.91 23.31 1.18
CA GLU A 163 20.12 23.13 0.35
C GLU A 163 20.47 24.41 -0.41
N GLU A 164 19.49 25.14 -0.95
CA GLU A 164 19.72 26.45 -1.57
C GLU A 164 20.27 27.50 -0.58
N GLU A 165 19.75 27.54 0.64
CA GLU A 165 20.25 28.44 1.69
C GLU A 165 21.70 28.10 2.08
N ILE A 166 22.03 26.82 2.21
CA ILE A 166 23.41 26.36 2.48
C ILE A 166 24.35 26.79 1.35
N ASN A 167 23.96 26.57 0.08
CA ASN A 167 24.78 26.93 -1.07
C ASN A 167 25.05 28.44 -1.13
N LYS A 168 24.03 29.28 -0.86
CA LYS A 168 24.20 30.74 -0.79
C LYS A 168 25.20 31.15 0.29
N LEU A 169 25.18 30.49 1.45
CA LEU A 169 26.15 30.75 2.53
C LEU A 169 27.57 30.34 2.14
N GLU A 170 27.74 29.23 1.42
CA GLU A 170 29.05 28.78 0.92
C GLU A 170 29.61 29.73 -0.15
N GLU A 171 28.79 30.20 -1.09
CA GLU A 171 29.19 31.17 -2.11
C GLU A 171 29.54 32.53 -1.50
N GLY A 172 28.74 33.03 -0.55
CA GLY A 172 29.01 34.27 0.16
C GLY A 172 30.33 34.24 0.95
N LYS A 173 30.73 33.09 1.49
CA LYS A 173 32.03 32.91 2.16
C LYS A 173 33.23 32.81 1.23
N LYS A 174 33.04 32.46 -0.05
CA LYS A 174 34.15 32.36 -1.03
C LYS A 174 34.55 33.72 -1.62
N HIS A 175 33.73 34.76 -1.43
CA HIS A 175 33.94 36.10 -1.95
C HIS A 175 34.38 37.13 -0.88
N VAL A 176 34.73 36.65 0.32
CA VAL A 176 35.39 37.40 1.40
C VAL A 176 36.80 36.86 1.55
#